data_AF-A0A2R6I6K0-F1
#
_entry.id   AF-A0A2R6I6K0-F1
#
_cell.length_a   1.000
_cell.length_b   1.000
_cell.length_c   1.000
_cell.angle_alpha   90.00
_cell.angle_beta   90.00
_cell.angle_gamma   90.00
#
_symmetry.space_group_name_H-M   'P 1'
#
loop_
_entity.id
_entity.type
_entity.pdbx_description
1 polymer ?
#
loop_
_entity_poly.entity_id
_entity_poly.type
_entity_poly.pdbx_seq_one_letter_code
_entity_poly.pdbx_strand_id
1 'polypeptide(L)' 'MPGYTVETPAGPERGIRVACQAHDTAEEFPAGRGSVAFYCPDCGYELEVTLHDTHEWRDLGERC' A
#
# COMPACT_ATOMS: atom_id res chain seq x y z
N MET A 1 6.92 -16.13 -6.37
CA MET A 1 6.34 -15.29 -5.30
C MET A 1 5.23 -14.49 -5.94
N PRO A 2 3.98 -14.55 -5.45
CA PRO A 2 2.92 -13.70 -5.96
C PRO A 2 3.30 -12.24 -5.76
N GLY A 3 3.22 -11.45 -6.83
CA GLY A 3 3.46 -10.01 -6.80
C GLY A 3 2.19 -9.23 -6.46
N TYR A 4 2.37 -8.05 -5.88
CA TYR A 4 1.27 -7.14 -5.55
C TYR A 4 1.58 -5.76 -6.13
N THR A 5 0.54 -5.07 -6.59
CA THR A 5 0.62 -3.69 -7.05
C THR A 5 -0.12 -2.82 -6.06
N VAL A 6 0.59 -1.84 -5.50
CA VAL A 6 0.02 -0.82 -4.61
C VAL A 6 0.05 0.50 -5.36
N GLU A 7 -1.13 1.03 -5.68
CA GLU A 7 -1.29 2.32 -6.34
C GLU A 7 -1.68 3.36 -5.29
N THR A 8 -0.77 4.33 -5.07
CA THR A 8 -1.00 5.50 -4.23
C THR A 8 -1.09 6.75 -5.12
N PRO A 9 -2.29 7.22 -5.47
CA PRO A 9 -2.44 8.49 -6.16
C PRO A 9 -1.82 9.62 -5.32
N ALA A 10 -1.00 10.46 -5.95
CA ALA A 10 -0.35 11.60 -5.31
C ALA A 10 -1.38 12.62 -4.82
N GLY A 11 -1.82 12.48 -3.58
CA GLY A 11 -2.71 13.42 -2.91
C GLY A 11 -3.26 12.85 -1.60
N PRO A 12 -3.30 13.63 -0.51
CA PRO A 12 -3.82 13.18 0.79
C PRO A 12 -5.33 12.84 0.76
N GLU A 13 -5.99 13.15 -0.35
CA GLU A 13 -7.44 13.01 -0.56
C GLU A 13 -7.82 11.77 -1.39
N ARG A 14 -6.84 11.02 -1.90
CA ARG A 14 -7.09 9.86 -2.77
C ARG A 14 -6.65 8.55 -2.10
N GLY A 15 -7.54 7.56 -2.15
CA GLY A 15 -7.40 6.28 -1.45
C GLY A 15 -6.27 5.38 -1.99
N ILE A 16 -5.96 4.32 -1.24
CA ILE A 16 -4.97 3.30 -1.62
C ILE A 16 -5.69 2.23 -2.43
N ARG A 17 -5.12 1.81 -3.56
CA ARG A 17 -5.59 0.62 -4.28
C ARG A 17 -4.55 -0.47 -4.23
N VAL A 18 -4.94 -1.65 -3.77
CA VAL A 18 -4.08 -2.84 -3.71
C VAL A 18 -4.65 -3.89 -4.65
N ALA A 19 -3.82 -4.39 -5.56
CA ALA A 19 -4.19 -5.43 -6.52
C ALA A 19 -3.20 -6.59 -6.46
N CYS A 20 -3.72 -7.81 -6.45
CA CYS A 20 -2.93 -9.01 -6.66
C CYS A 20 -2.55 -9.09 -8.16
N GLN A 21 -1.29 -9.35 -8.48
CA GLN A 21 -0.87 -9.52 -9.88
C GLN A 21 -1.15 -10.93 -10.42
N ALA A 22 -1.39 -11.88 -9.52
CA ALA A 22 -1.63 -13.29 -9.89
C ALA A 22 -3.12 -13.58 -10.11
N HIS A 23 -4.01 -12.84 -9.45
CA HIS A 23 -5.45 -13.09 -9.44
C HIS A 23 -6.21 -11.78 -9.63
N ASP A 24 -7.44 -11.86 -10.14
CA ASP A 24 -8.31 -10.71 -10.34
C ASP A 24 -8.93 -10.23 -9.01
N THR A 25 -8.08 -9.99 -8.01
CA THR A 25 -8.48 -9.47 -6.71
C THR A 25 -7.83 -8.11 -6.52
N ALA A 26 -8.67 -7.09 -6.38
CA ALA A 26 -8.25 -5.74 -6.06
C ALA A 26 -9.20 -5.13 -5.02
N GLU A 27 -8.65 -4.32 -4.13
CA GLU A 27 -9.42 -3.59 -3.13
C GLU A 27 -8.97 -2.13 -3.06
N GLU A 28 -9.96 -1.25 -2.95
CA GLU A 28 -9.78 0.19 -2.85
C GLU A 28 -10.13 0.65 -1.44
N PHE A 29 -9.15 1.27 -0.78
CA PHE A 29 -9.29 1.75 0.57
C PHE A 29 -9.39 3.28 0.57
N PRO A 30 -10.32 3.88 1.33
CA PRO A 30 -10.45 5.32 1.40
C PRO A 30 -9.20 5.98 2.00
N ALA A 31 -8.94 7.21 1.56
CA ALA A 31 -7.88 8.04 2.13
C ALA A 31 -8.17 8.36 3.60
N GLY A 32 -7.12 8.45 4.41
CA GLY A 32 -7.22 8.79 5.85
C GLY A 32 -7.02 7.62 6.81
N ARG A 33 -6.85 6.38 6.31
CA ARG A 33 -6.29 5.28 7.10
C ARG A 33 -4.78 5.21 6.86
N GLY A 34 -4.00 5.33 7.94
CA GLY A 34 -2.53 5.16 7.89
C GLY A 34 -2.10 3.74 7.53
N SER A 35 -2.96 2.75 7.79
CA SER A 35 -2.72 1.33 7.50
C SER A 35 -3.97 0.68 6.94
N VAL A 36 -3.83 -0.14 5.90
CA VAL A 36 -4.91 -0.90 5.27
C VAL A 36 -4.50 -2.35 5.10
N ALA A 37 -5.45 -3.28 5.29
CA ALA A 37 -5.20 -4.71 5.13
C ALA A 37 -5.96 -5.22 3.90
N PHE A 38 -5.24 -5.85 2.98
CA PHE A 38 -5.75 -6.48 1.76
C PHE A 38 -5.61 -8.00 1.87
N TYR A 39 -6.68 -8.73 1.56
CA TYR A 39 -6.67 -10.19 1.53
C TYR A 39 -6.97 -10.71 0.13
N CYS A 40 -6.13 -11.62 -0.36
CA CYS A 40 -6.41 -12.34 -1.61
C CYS A 40 -6.91 -13.77 -1.29
N PRO A 41 -8.16 -14.12 -1.62
CA PRO A 41 -8.73 -15.43 -1.30
C PRO A 41 -8.10 -16.58 -2.09
N ASP A 42 -7.57 -16.29 -3.28
CA ASP A 42 -6.98 -17.30 -4.16
C ASP A 42 -5.51 -17.57 -3.81
N CYS A 43 -4.75 -16.51 -3.48
CA CYS A 43 -3.41 -16.66 -2.92
C CYS A 43 -3.45 -17.25 -1.50
N GLY A 44 -4.46 -16.89 -0.70
CA GLY A 44 -4.53 -17.20 0.74
C GLY A 44 -3.60 -16.36 1.62
N TYR A 45 -3.13 -15.21 1.11
CA TYR A 45 -2.22 -14.31 1.83
C TYR A 45 -2.92 -12.99 2.16
N GLU A 46 -2.51 -12.41 3.29
CA GLU A 46 -2.90 -11.08 3.75
C GLU A 46 -1.71 -10.13 3.64
N LEU A 47 -1.96 -8.90 3.19
CA LEU A 47 -1.00 -7.82 3.12
C LEU A 47 -1.49 -6.64 3.93
N GLU A 48 -0.67 -6.18 4.86
CA GLU A 48 -0.84 -4.89 5.51
C GLU A 48 0.01 -3.84 4.79
N VAL A 49 -0.64 -2.80 4.28
CA VAL A 49 0.00 -1.65 3.63
C VAL A 49 -0.13 -0.47 4.57
N THR A 50 1.01 0.00 5.09
CA THR A 50 1.07 1.21 5.91
C THR A 50 1.67 2.35 5.08
N LEU A 51 0.90 3.41 4.89
CA LEU A 51 1.39 4.64 4.30
C LEU A 51 2.06 5.48 5.38
N HIS A 52 3.38 5.56 5.31
CA HIS A 52 4.11 6.58 6.03
C HIS A 52 4.19 7.83 5.16
N ASP A 53 3.79 9.00 5.69
CA ASP A 53 4.04 10.26 5.02
C ASP A 53 5.55 10.44 4.88
N THR A 54 5.97 10.49 3.62
CA THR A 54 7.36 10.62 3.23
C THR A 54 7.92 12.04 3.49
N HIS A 55 7.39 12.85 4.40
CA HIS A 55 8.15 14.00 4.90
C HIS A 55 9.26 13.61 5.88
N GLU A 56 9.25 12.40 6.45
CA GLU A 56 10.16 12.06 7.56
C GLU A 56 11.42 11.26 7.14
N TRP A 57 11.52 10.81 5.89
CA TRP A 57 12.69 10.03 5.39
C TRP A 57 13.84 10.89 4.85
N ARG A 58 13.66 12.21 4.73
CA ARG A 58 14.71 13.13 4.25
C ARG A 58 15.78 13.48 5.31
N ASP A 59 15.60 13.05 6.56
CA ASP A 59 16.55 13.31 7.65
C ASP A 59 17.47 12.12 8.00
N LEU A 60 17.37 10.98 7.29
CA LEU A 60 18.24 9.82 7.53
C LEU A 60 19.36 9.67 6.48
N GLY A 61 19.90 10.80 6.03
CA GLY A 61 20.96 10.84 5.02
C GLY A 61 21.92 11.99 5.23
N GLU A 62 22.62 12.04 6.37
CA GLU A 62 23.97 12.61 6.52
C GLU A 62 24.45 12.45 7.97
N ARG A 63 25.02 11.28 8.30
CA ARG A 63 25.98 11.12 9.40
C ARG A 63 27.18 10.33 8.86
N CYS A 64 28.05 11.04 8.15
CA CYS A 64 29.41 10.60 7.85
C CYS A 64 30.39 11.64 8.38
#